data_AF-A0A511DC79-F1
#
_entry.id   AF-A0A511DC79-F1
#
_cell.length_a   1.000
_cell.length_b   1.000
_cell.length_c   1.000
_cell.angle_alpha   90.00
_cell.angle_beta   90.00
_cell.angle_gamma   90.00
#
_symmetry.space_group_name_H-M   'P 1'
#
loop_
_entity.id
_entity.type
_entity.pdbx_description
1 polymer ?
#
loop_
_entity_poly.entity_id
_entity_poly.type
_entity_poly.pdbx_seq_one_letter_code
_entity_poly.pdbx_strand_id
1 'polypeptide(L)'
;MDQYTTHTGVGVPLKRSDIDTDQIIPAVYLKRISRSGFEDGLFANWRKDPEFILNSEVYKNGTVLVAGPDFGTGSSREHAVWALQDYGFKVVISSRFGDIFRGNSGKAGLLAAQVDEKVVQKLWDYLDHTPGGQITVDLETQTVTAGDSLKESFEIDPHTRTRLLNGLDDISLTLSHDAEIVSYEASRPAWKPTTL
;
A
#
# COMPACT_ATOMS: atom_id res chain seq x y z
N MET A 1 3.24 -13.08 -3.68
CA MET A 1 3.44 -11.62 -3.80
C MET A 1 4.86 -11.36 -4.30
N ASP A 2 5.14 -10.26 -5.01
CA ASP A 2 6.51 -9.96 -5.44
C ASP A 2 7.35 -9.41 -4.27
N GLN A 3 8.65 -9.67 -4.30
CA GLN A 3 9.60 -9.12 -3.34
C GLN A 3 9.68 -7.59 -3.49
N TYR A 4 9.63 -6.87 -2.38
CA TYR A 4 9.85 -5.42 -2.34
C TYR A 4 11.14 -5.12 -1.57
N THR A 5 12.11 -4.47 -2.22
CA THR A 5 13.32 -3.93 -1.56
C THR A 5 13.33 -2.42 -1.64
N THR A 6 13.43 -1.87 -2.85
CA THR A 6 13.46 -0.43 -3.10
C THR A 6 12.60 -0.11 -4.31
N HIS A 7 11.84 0.97 -4.23
CA HIS A 7 11.03 1.46 -5.35
C HIS A 7 11.31 2.94 -5.59
N THR A 8 11.57 3.29 -6.84
CA THR A 8 11.68 4.69 -7.29
C THR A 8 10.58 4.95 -8.30
N GLY A 9 9.81 6.02 -8.12
CA GLY A 9 8.78 6.38 -9.06
C GLY A 9 8.26 7.79 -8.89
N VAL A 10 7.43 8.23 -9.84
CA VAL A 10 6.83 9.56 -9.81
C VAL A 10 5.94 9.69 -8.56
N GLY A 11 6.23 10.71 -7.76
CA GLY A 11 5.47 11.09 -6.59
C GLY A 11 4.19 11.84 -6.96
N VAL A 12 3.06 11.41 -6.41
CA VAL A 12 1.76 12.06 -6.60
C VAL A 12 1.37 12.79 -5.31
N PRO A 13 1.30 14.13 -5.30
CA PRO A 13 0.91 14.89 -4.12
C PRO A 13 -0.62 14.93 -3.98
N LEU A 14 -1.19 14.05 -3.17
CA LEU A 14 -2.61 14.06 -2.83
C LEU A 14 -2.83 14.78 -1.50
N LYS A 15 -2.95 16.11 -1.55
CA LYS A 15 -3.09 16.99 -0.38
C LYS A 15 -4.46 16.92 0.29
N ARG A 16 -4.83 15.74 0.78
CA ARG A 16 -6.08 15.44 1.47
C ARG A 16 -5.83 14.54 2.67
N SER A 17 -6.55 14.81 3.75
CA SER A 17 -6.58 14.01 4.98
C SER A 17 -7.85 13.16 5.05
N ASP A 18 -7.90 12.24 6.00
CA ASP A 18 -9.10 11.45 6.33
C ASP A 18 -9.68 10.71 5.12
N ILE A 19 -8.78 10.23 4.25
CA ILE A 19 -9.17 9.55 3.01
C ILE A 19 -9.71 8.17 3.37
N ASP A 20 -11.03 8.00 3.29
CA ASP A 20 -11.68 6.75 3.65
C ASP A 20 -11.66 5.71 2.51
N THR A 21 -11.99 4.46 2.84
CA THR A 21 -11.98 3.37 1.86
C THR A 21 -13.05 3.47 0.76
N ASP A 22 -14.15 4.20 0.96
CA ASP A 22 -15.15 4.52 -0.08
C ASP A 22 -14.63 5.57 -1.08
N GLN A 23 -13.80 6.50 -0.60
CA GLN A 23 -13.13 7.49 -1.45
C GLN A 23 -12.04 6.85 -2.30
N ILE A 24 -11.26 5.92 -1.73
CA ILE A 24 -10.26 5.15 -2.48
C ILE A 24 -10.94 4.30 -3.55
N ILE A 25 -12.00 3.56 -3.20
CA ILE A 25 -12.80 2.80 -4.16
C ILE A 25 -14.28 2.77 -3.75
N PRO A 26 -15.18 3.35 -4.55
CA PRO A 26 -16.60 3.39 -4.22
C PRO A 26 -17.24 1.99 -4.17
N ALA A 27 -18.19 1.79 -3.25
CA ALA A 27 -18.88 0.51 -3.05
C ALA A 27 -19.48 -0.12 -4.32
N VAL A 28 -19.83 0.67 -5.34
CA VAL A 28 -20.39 0.17 -6.61
C VAL A 28 -19.44 -0.76 -7.37
N TYR A 29 -18.13 -0.59 -7.19
CA TYR A 29 -17.09 -1.44 -7.80
C TYR A 29 -16.93 -2.78 -7.09
N LEU A 30 -17.37 -2.88 -5.83
CA LEU A 30 -17.18 -4.06 -4.97
C LEU A 30 -18.18 -5.20 -5.26
N LYS A 31 -19.00 -5.05 -6.31
CA LYS A 31 -19.85 -6.12 -6.84
C LYS A 31 -19.11 -7.06 -7.78
N ARG A 32 -17.88 -6.72 -8.16
CA ARG A 32 -17.01 -7.56 -8.99
C ARG A 32 -16.52 -8.76 -8.18
N ILE A 33 -16.43 -9.92 -8.84
CA ILE A 33 -15.92 -11.17 -8.25
C ILE A 33 -14.46 -11.45 -8.65
N SER A 34 -13.88 -10.63 -9.55
CA SER A 34 -12.47 -10.72 -9.92
C SER A 34 -11.58 -10.20 -8.78
N ARG A 35 -10.32 -10.68 -8.76
CA ARG A 35 -9.29 -10.20 -7.84
C ARG A 35 -8.42 -9.08 -8.42
N SER A 36 -8.66 -8.72 -9.68
CA SER A 36 -7.96 -7.67 -10.43
C SER A 36 -8.94 -6.89 -11.28
N GLY A 37 -8.45 -5.78 -11.85
CA GLY A 37 -9.23 -4.90 -12.71
C GLY A 37 -9.97 -3.82 -11.91
N PHE A 38 -9.38 -3.30 -10.83
CA PHE A 38 -9.97 -2.26 -9.97
C PHE A 38 -9.36 -0.86 -10.20
N GLU A 39 -8.45 -0.71 -11.17
CA GLU A 39 -7.79 0.56 -11.50
C GLU A 39 -8.75 1.66 -11.96
N ASP A 40 -9.89 1.31 -12.56
CA ASP A 40 -10.96 2.24 -12.93
C ASP A 40 -11.76 2.72 -11.71
N GLY A 41 -11.80 1.91 -10.65
CA GLY A 41 -12.43 2.21 -9.37
C GLY A 41 -11.61 3.16 -8.49
N LEU A 42 -10.28 3.19 -8.67
CA LEU A 42 -9.39 4.01 -7.85
C LEU A 42 -9.76 5.49 -7.96
N PHE A 43 -10.14 6.11 -6.83
CA PHE A 43 -10.58 7.49 -6.72
C PHE A 43 -11.63 7.89 -7.76
N ALA A 44 -12.49 6.95 -8.19
CA ALA A 44 -13.38 7.12 -9.34
C ALA A 44 -14.29 8.35 -9.23
N ASN A 45 -14.74 8.70 -8.02
CA ASN A 45 -15.58 9.89 -7.82
C ASN A 45 -14.78 11.20 -7.97
N TRP A 46 -13.52 11.23 -7.54
CA TRP A 46 -12.65 12.40 -7.69
C TRP A 46 -12.12 12.54 -9.11
N ARG A 47 -11.81 11.43 -9.79
CA ARG A 47 -11.36 11.42 -11.20
C ARG A 47 -12.42 11.89 -12.20
N LYS A 48 -13.67 12.12 -11.78
CA LYS A 48 -14.68 12.81 -12.59
C LYS A 48 -14.34 14.29 -12.80
N ASP A 49 -13.60 14.89 -11.87
CA ASP A 49 -13.07 16.24 -12.01
C ASP A 49 -11.83 16.20 -12.92
N PRO A 50 -11.83 16.86 -14.10
CA PRO A 50 -10.68 16.90 -14.99
C PRO A 50 -9.40 17.44 -14.33
N GLU A 51 -9.54 18.30 -13.33
CA GLU A 51 -8.41 18.91 -12.61
C GLU A 51 -7.87 18.03 -11.48
N PHE A 52 -8.47 16.86 -11.24
CA PHE A 52 -7.97 15.95 -10.22
C PHE A 52 -6.56 15.46 -10.54
N ILE A 53 -5.69 15.40 -9.52
CA ILE A 53 -4.25 15.23 -9.69
C ILE A 53 -3.87 14.00 -10.54
N LEU A 54 -4.58 12.88 -10.41
CA LEU A 54 -4.32 11.65 -11.18
C LEU A 54 -4.76 11.72 -12.65
N ASN A 55 -5.53 12.73 -13.04
CA ASN A 55 -5.90 12.97 -14.44
C ASN A 55 -4.83 13.79 -15.19
N SER A 56 -3.88 14.41 -14.48
CA SER A 56 -2.76 15.12 -15.09
C SER A 56 -1.79 14.15 -15.78
N GLU A 57 -1.32 14.52 -16.97
CA GLU A 57 -0.33 13.75 -17.75
C GLU A 57 0.94 13.44 -16.94
N VAL A 58 1.31 14.36 -16.05
CA VAL A 58 2.51 14.25 -15.21
C VAL A 58 2.37 13.15 -14.15
N TYR A 59 1.16 12.96 -13.61
CA TYR A 59 0.92 12.10 -12.44
C TYR A 59 0.10 10.85 -12.74
N LYS A 60 -0.50 10.73 -13.94
CA LYS A 60 -1.39 9.61 -14.28
C LYS A 60 -0.71 8.24 -14.19
N ASN A 61 0.61 8.19 -14.38
CA ASN A 61 1.45 6.99 -14.25
C ASN A 61 2.28 6.99 -12.95
N GLY A 62 1.87 7.80 -11.96
CA GLY A 62 2.51 7.87 -10.66
C GLY A 62 2.43 6.55 -9.91
N THR A 63 3.49 6.23 -9.17
CA THR A 63 3.58 4.95 -8.44
C THR A 63 3.92 5.11 -6.95
N VAL A 64 4.16 6.36 -6.51
CA VAL A 64 4.33 6.72 -5.10
C VAL A 64 3.28 7.78 -4.74
N LEU A 65 2.31 7.44 -3.90
CA LEU A 65 1.28 8.38 -3.45
C LEU A 65 1.74 9.06 -2.16
N VAL A 66 1.67 10.39 -2.09
CA VAL A 66 1.96 11.17 -0.87
C VAL A 66 0.67 11.83 -0.40
N ALA A 67 0.08 11.29 0.66
CA ALA A 67 -1.22 11.70 1.19
C ALA A 67 -1.13 12.33 2.59
N GLY A 68 -2.18 13.05 2.99
CA GLY A 68 -2.32 13.60 4.34
C GLY A 68 -2.60 12.51 5.40
N PRO A 69 -2.75 12.91 6.67
CA PRO A 69 -3.05 11.98 7.77
C PRO A 69 -4.34 11.19 7.57
N ASP A 70 -4.44 10.08 8.30
CA ASP A 70 -5.61 9.20 8.37
C ASP A 70 -6.00 8.58 7.02
N PHE A 71 -5.00 8.22 6.22
CA PHE A 71 -5.21 7.56 4.94
C PHE A 71 -5.72 6.12 5.09
N GLY A 72 -6.73 5.75 4.32
CA GLY A 72 -7.38 4.44 4.38
C GLY A 72 -8.20 4.24 5.64
N THR A 73 -8.74 5.31 6.22
CA THR A 73 -9.60 5.25 7.40
C THR A 73 -10.98 4.64 7.07
N GLY A 74 -11.75 4.31 8.11
CA GLY A 74 -13.09 3.77 7.97
C GLY A 74 -13.15 2.25 7.79
N SER A 75 -14.00 1.78 6.88
CA SER A 75 -14.38 0.36 6.82
C SER A 75 -13.28 -0.54 6.23
N SER A 76 -13.21 -1.79 6.73
CA SER A 76 -12.31 -2.81 6.21
C SER A 76 -12.64 -3.18 4.76
N ARG A 77 -11.76 -2.83 3.82
CA ARG A 77 -11.90 -3.16 2.40
C ARG A 77 -10.55 -3.45 1.76
N GLU A 78 -10.26 -4.73 1.50
CA GLU A 78 -9.05 -5.15 0.78
C GLU A 78 -8.99 -4.56 -0.64
N HIS A 79 -10.17 -4.37 -1.26
CA HIS A 79 -10.31 -3.73 -2.56
C HIS A 79 -9.71 -2.33 -2.66
N ALA A 80 -9.60 -1.58 -1.56
CA ALA A 80 -8.94 -0.28 -1.56
C ALA A 80 -7.44 -0.42 -1.86
N VAL A 81 -6.81 -1.46 -1.35
CA VAL A 81 -5.41 -1.81 -1.63
C VAL A 81 -5.27 -2.30 -3.07
N TRP A 82 -6.18 -3.17 -3.52
CA TRP A 82 -6.15 -3.69 -4.90
C TRP A 82 -6.32 -2.58 -5.93
N ALA A 83 -7.24 -1.63 -5.70
CA ALA A 83 -7.43 -0.49 -6.59
C ALA A 83 -6.15 0.36 -6.74
N LEU A 84 -5.41 0.57 -5.65
CA LEU A 84 -4.12 1.26 -5.67
C LEU A 84 -3.07 0.45 -6.46
N GLN A 85 -2.97 -0.86 -6.20
CA GLN A 85 -1.97 -1.72 -6.85
C GLN A 85 -2.26 -1.94 -8.34
N ASP A 86 -3.51 -2.19 -8.71
CA ASP A 86 -3.95 -2.37 -10.10
C ASP A 86 -3.72 -1.09 -10.91
N TYR A 87 -3.89 0.08 -10.28
CA TYR A 87 -3.55 1.36 -10.91
C TYR A 87 -2.04 1.53 -11.11
N GLY A 88 -1.21 0.86 -10.30
CA GLY A 88 0.25 0.86 -10.41
C GLY A 88 0.99 1.38 -9.18
N PHE A 89 0.29 1.81 -8.12
CA PHE A 89 0.96 2.26 -6.90
C PHE A 89 1.70 1.11 -6.21
N LYS A 90 2.95 1.39 -5.85
CA LYS A 90 3.82 0.49 -5.06
C LYS A 90 3.97 0.99 -3.63
N VAL A 91 3.83 2.30 -3.43
CA VAL A 91 3.98 2.95 -2.13
C VAL A 91 2.90 3.98 -1.90
N VAL A 92 2.38 4.02 -0.67
CA VAL A 92 1.64 5.15 -0.12
C VAL A 92 2.42 5.69 1.08
N ILE A 93 2.66 6.99 1.10
CA ILE A 93 3.30 7.73 2.18
C ILE A 93 2.22 8.59 2.84
N SER A 94 2.11 8.50 4.16
CA SER A 94 1.22 9.34 4.98
C SER A 94 1.78 9.46 6.39
N SER A 95 1.32 10.45 7.16
CA SER A 95 1.66 10.56 8.57
C SER A 95 0.92 9.58 9.47
N ARG A 96 -0.22 9.06 9.00
CA ARG A 96 -1.04 8.10 9.75
C ARG A 96 -1.93 7.31 8.80
N PHE A 97 -2.08 6.02 9.07
CA PHE A 97 -2.95 5.13 8.31
C PHE A 97 -4.07 4.57 9.19
N GLY A 98 -5.20 4.22 8.58
CA GLY A 98 -6.16 3.31 9.20
C GLY A 98 -5.52 1.94 9.43
N ASP A 99 -5.59 1.40 10.64
CA ASP A 99 -4.87 0.17 11.03
C ASP A 99 -5.19 -1.02 10.11
N ILE A 100 -6.46 -1.16 9.75
CA ILE A 100 -6.93 -2.24 8.87
C ILE A 100 -6.37 -2.07 7.46
N PHE A 101 -6.41 -0.85 6.91
CA PHE A 101 -5.84 -0.56 5.60
C PHE A 101 -4.33 -0.83 5.59
N ARG A 102 -3.62 -0.40 6.64
CA ARG A 102 -2.17 -0.63 6.78
C ARG A 102 -1.83 -2.12 6.82
N GLY A 103 -2.58 -2.91 7.58
CA GLY A 103 -2.42 -4.36 7.65
C GLY A 103 -2.67 -5.06 6.31
N ASN A 104 -3.75 -4.69 5.62
CA ASN A 104 -4.08 -5.25 4.30
C ASN A 104 -3.04 -4.88 3.24
N SER A 105 -2.50 -3.66 3.29
CA SER A 105 -1.46 -3.18 2.37
C SER A 105 -0.23 -4.09 2.39
N GLY A 106 0.27 -4.38 3.60
CA GLY A 106 1.43 -5.25 3.79
C GLY A 106 1.24 -6.68 3.31
N LYS A 107 0.02 -7.21 3.41
CA LYS A 107 -0.32 -8.58 2.94
C LYS A 107 -0.45 -8.68 1.43
N ALA A 108 -0.84 -7.58 0.77
CA ALA A 108 -1.05 -7.55 -0.67
C ALA A 108 0.19 -7.09 -1.46
N GLY A 109 1.19 -6.51 -0.80
CA GLY A 109 2.42 -6.03 -1.45
C GLY A 109 2.42 -4.54 -1.76
N LEU A 110 1.60 -3.77 -1.06
CA LEU A 110 1.61 -2.31 -1.08
C LEU A 110 2.35 -1.81 0.17
N LEU A 111 3.39 -1.00 -0.03
CA LEU A 111 4.11 -0.40 1.10
C LEU A 111 3.33 0.83 1.63
N ALA A 112 2.79 0.72 2.85
CA ALA A 112 2.26 1.86 3.59
C ALA A 112 3.36 2.45 4.51
N ALA A 113 4.13 3.40 3.98
CA ALA A 113 5.26 4.03 4.65
C ALA A 113 4.77 5.19 5.54
N GLN A 114 4.76 4.98 6.87
CA GLN A 114 4.35 6.00 7.82
C GLN A 114 5.53 6.92 8.15
N VAL A 115 5.39 8.22 7.96
CA VAL A 115 6.43 9.23 8.24
C VAL A 115 5.91 10.29 9.21
N ASP A 116 6.77 11.18 9.70
CA ASP A 116 6.26 12.36 10.40
C ASP A 116 5.49 13.29 9.44
N GLU A 117 4.49 14.00 9.94
CA GLU A 117 3.72 14.98 9.14
C GLU A 117 4.62 16.06 8.51
N LYS A 118 5.70 16.45 9.20
CA LYS A 118 6.72 17.37 8.65
C LYS A 118 7.41 16.81 7.41
N VAL A 119 7.58 15.49 7.33
CA VAL A 119 8.15 14.81 6.15
C VAL A 119 7.16 14.80 5.01
N VAL A 120 5.86 14.56 5.28
CA VAL A 120 4.79 14.70 4.27
C VAL A 120 4.81 16.10 3.67
N GLN A 121 4.89 17.15 4.50
CA GLN A 121 4.96 18.53 4.02
C GLN A 121 6.19 18.78 3.15
N LYS A 122 7.39 18.34 3.58
CA LYS A 122 8.61 18.45 2.77
C LYS A 122 8.50 17.74 1.42
N LEU A 123 7.85 16.58 1.38
CA LEU A 123 7.61 15.83 0.14
C LEU A 123 6.65 16.58 -0.78
N TRP A 124 5.57 17.16 -0.24
CA TRP A 124 4.68 18.02 -1.02
C TRP A 124 5.38 19.27 -1.55
N ASP A 125 6.17 19.95 -0.72
CA ASP A 125 6.94 21.13 -1.15
C ASP A 125 7.89 20.75 -2.29
N TYR A 126 8.57 19.61 -2.20
CA TYR A 126 9.43 19.11 -3.28
C TYR A 126 8.63 18.87 -4.58
N LEU A 127 7.49 18.20 -4.51
CA LEU A 127 6.65 17.87 -5.68
C LEU A 127 5.97 19.10 -6.30
N ASP A 128 5.68 20.14 -5.49
CA ASP A 128 5.16 21.41 -6.00
C ASP A 128 6.21 22.16 -6.83
N HIS A 129 7.48 22.15 -6.39
CA HIS A 129 8.59 22.77 -7.12
C HIS A 129 9.10 21.90 -8.27
N THR A 130 8.85 20.59 -8.21
CA THR A 130 9.30 19.61 -9.21
C THR A 130 8.14 18.69 -9.62
N PRO A 131 7.16 19.17 -10.41
CA PRO A 131 6.10 18.32 -10.92
C PRO A 131 6.65 17.13 -11.70
N GLY A 132 6.20 15.92 -11.36
CA GLY A 132 6.72 14.68 -11.94
C GLY A 132 8.02 14.19 -11.29
N GLY A 133 8.47 14.86 -10.23
CA GLY A 133 9.64 14.47 -9.43
C GLY A 133 9.50 13.04 -8.90
N GLN A 134 10.62 12.34 -8.88
CA GLN A 134 10.67 10.97 -8.37
C GLN A 134 10.93 10.97 -6.86
N ILE A 135 10.35 9.97 -6.19
CA ILE A 135 10.60 9.62 -4.80
C ILE A 135 11.10 8.19 -4.78
N THR A 136 12.17 7.94 -4.02
CA THR A 136 12.68 6.60 -3.76
C THR A 136 12.31 6.18 -2.34
N VAL A 137 11.76 4.99 -2.18
CA VAL A 137 11.42 4.41 -0.89
C VAL A 137 12.11 3.06 -0.76
N ASP A 138 13.05 3.00 0.17
CA ASP A 138 13.94 1.88 0.42
C ASP A 138 13.52 1.17 1.72
N LEU A 139 13.03 -0.06 1.59
CA LEU A 139 12.52 -0.86 2.71
C LEU A 139 13.64 -1.50 3.53
N GLU A 140 14.81 -1.74 2.92
CA GLU A 140 15.96 -2.31 3.61
C GLU A 140 16.48 -1.33 4.67
N THR A 141 16.66 -0.08 4.28
CA THR A 141 17.15 1.02 5.13
C THR A 141 16.03 1.81 5.82
N GLN A 142 14.76 1.55 5.45
CA GLN A 142 13.58 2.28 5.92
C GLN A 142 13.67 3.78 5.67
N THR A 143 14.11 4.18 4.47
CA THR A 143 14.27 5.58 4.09
C THR A 143 13.41 5.99 2.91
N VAL A 144 12.97 7.25 2.94
CA VAL A 144 12.35 7.96 1.81
C VAL A 144 13.33 9.04 1.36
N THR A 145 13.62 9.11 0.06
CA THR A 145 14.45 10.16 -0.54
C THR A 145 13.75 10.86 -1.69
N ALA A 146 13.97 12.17 -1.81
CA ALA A 146 13.42 12.99 -2.88
C ALA A 146 14.35 14.17 -3.19
N GLY A 147 14.63 14.42 -4.47
CA GLY A 147 15.61 15.42 -4.89
C GLY A 147 17.01 15.19 -4.27
N ASP A 148 17.80 16.26 -4.17
CA ASP A 148 19.20 16.17 -3.73
C ASP A 148 19.38 16.20 -2.20
N SER A 149 18.37 16.66 -1.45
CA SER A 149 18.53 17.03 -0.04
C SER A 149 17.56 16.36 0.92
N LEU A 150 16.45 15.77 0.44
CA LEU A 150 15.50 15.11 1.31
C LEU A 150 15.86 13.64 1.49
N LYS A 151 16.20 13.26 2.73
CA LYS A 151 16.34 11.87 3.16
C LYS A 151 15.82 11.73 4.57
N GLU A 152 14.72 11.01 4.74
CA GLU A 152 14.01 10.86 6.01
C GLU A 152 13.68 9.38 6.24
N SER A 153 13.48 8.98 7.50
CA SER A 153 13.09 7.61 7.84
C SER A 153 11.56 7.44 7.85
N PHE A 154 11.11 6.20 7.63
CA PHE A 154 9.70 5.83 7.81
C PHE A 154 9.56 4.61 8.74
N GLU A 155 8.38 4.50 9.35
CA GLU A 155 8.01 3.41 10.24
C GLU A 155 7.19 2.34 9.51
N ILE A 156 7.52 1.09 9.81
CA ILE A 156 6.79 -0.09 9.38
C ILE A 156 6.87 -1.17 10.46
N ASP A 157 5.80 -1.92 10.63
CA ASP A 157 5.80 -3.09 11.50
C ASP A 157 6.86 -4.13 11.04
N PRO A 158 7.71 -4.65 11.94
CA PRO A 158 8.76 -5.59 11.57
C PRO A 158 8.28 -6.87 10.87
N HIS A 159 7.11 -7.39 11.24
CA HIS A 159 6.56 -8.57 10.57
C HIS A 159 6.17 -8.24 9.13
N THR A 160 5.50 -7.10 8.93
CA THR A 160 5.13 -6.59 7.61
C THR A 160 6.35 -6.34 6.74
N ARG A 161 7.42 -5.74 7.30
CA ARG A 161 8.70 -5.54 6.61
C ARG A 161 9.27 -6.87 6.13
N THR A 162 9.33 -7.88 6.99
CA THR A 162 9.83 -9.22 6.61
C THR A 162 8.99 -9.85 5.51
N ARG A 163 7.65 -9.71 5.55
CA ARG A 163 6.77 -10.21 4.48
C ARG A 163 7.11 -9.58 3.13
N LEU A 164 7.17 -8.25 3.09
CA LEU A 164 7.47 -7.49 1.87
C LEU A 164 8.88 -7.80 1.33
N LEU A 165 9.89 -7.82 2.20
CA LEU A 165 11.29 -8.12 1.83
C LEU A 165 11.49 -9.54 1.29
N ASN A 166 10.60 -10.48 1.58
CA ASN A 166 10.71 -11.87 1.15
C ASN A 166 9.60 -12.29 0.18
N GLY A 167 8.71 -11.37 -0.23
CA GLY A 167 7.58 -11.69 -1.11
C GLY A 167 6.55 -12.65 -0.50
N LEU A 168 6.45 -12.72 0.83
CA LEU A 168 5.63 -13.71 1.53
C LEU A 168 4.17 -13.27 1.63
N ASP A 169 3.28 -14.07 1.05
CA ASP A 169 1.83 -14.03 1.34
C ASP A 169 1.44 -15.00 2.45
N ASP A 170 0.16 -14.99 2.86
CA ASP A 170 -0.34 -15.83 3.95
C ASP A 170 -0.20 -17.34 3.64
N ILE A 171 -0.27 -17.72 2.35
CA ILE A 171 -0.06 -19.11 1.93
C ILE A 171 1.42 -19.48 2.12
N SER A 172 2.32 -18.64 1.62
CA SER A 172 3.77 -18.84 1.72
C SER A 172 4.24 -18.91 3.17
N LEU A 173 3.68 -18.06 4.04
CA LEU A 173 3.96 -18.09 5.48
C LEU A 173 3.42 -19.37 6.14
N THR A 174 2.26 -19.86 5.72
CA THR A 174 1.75 -21.16 6.22
C THR A 174 2.66 -22.31 5.78
N LEU A 175 3.09 -22.29 4.52
CA LEU A 175 3.96 -23.31 3.94
C LEU A 175 5.37 -23.31 4.56
N SER A 176 5.84 -22.22 5.18
CA SER A 176 7.11 -22.24 5.91
C SER A 176 7.08 -23.12 7.17
N HIS A 177 5.89 -23.51 7.63
CA HIS A 177 5.68 -24.42 8.76
C HIS A 177 5.29 -25.84 8.34
N ASP A 178 5.49 -26.23 7.07
CA ASP A 178 5.06 -27.52 6.52
C ASP A 178 5.51 -28.72 7.38
N ALA A 179 6.78 -28.76 7.78
CA ALA A 179 7.30 -29.85 8.62
C ALA A 179 6.65 -29.92 10.02
N GLU A 180 6.35 -28.77 10.63
CA GLU A 180 5.67 -28.68 11.92
C GLU A 180 4.21 -29.12 11.79
N ILE A 181 3.54 -28.72 10.71
CA ILE A 181 2.19 -29.15 10.37
C ILE A 181 2.14 -30.67 10.21
N VAL A 182 3.05 -31.26 9.43
CA VAL A 182 3.16 -32.71 9.23
C VAL A 182 3.40 -33.45 10.56
N SER A 183 4.29 -32.94 11.41
CA SER A 183 4.58 -33.53 12.73
C SER A 183 3.36 -33.47 13.65
N TYR A 184 2.62 -32.37 13.64
CA TYR A 184 1.38 -32.24 14.42
C TYR A 184 0.28 -33.17 13.90
N GLU A 185 0.08 -33.24 12.58
CA GLU A 185 -0.89 -34.13 11.92
C GLU A 185 -0.63 -35.60 12.28
N ALA A 186 0.63 -36.04 12.29
CA ALA A 186 1.02 -37.42 12.61
C ALA A 186 0.70 -37.84 14.06
N SER A 187 0.61 -36.87 14.98
CA SER A 187 0.33 -37.10 16.41
C SER A 187 -1.05 -36.60 16.85
N ARG A 188 -1.88 -36.17 15.89
CA ARG A 188 -3.18 -35.55 16.14
C ARG A 188 -4.17 -36.59 16.70
N PRO A 189 -4.88 -36.29 17.82
CA PRO A 189 -5.85 -37.22 18.37
C PRO A 189 -6.96 -37.59 17.38
N ALA A 190 -7.26 -38.89 17.25
CA ALA A 190 -8.19 -39.43 16.26
C ALA A 190 -9.66 -38.95 16.41
N TRP A 191 -10.03 -38.37 17.56
CA TRP A 191 -11.37 -37.82 17.79
C TRP A 191 -11.56 -36.41 17.21
N LYS A 192 -10.50 -35.74 16.72
CA LYS A 192 -10.61 -34.44 16.07
C LYS A 192 -11.08 -34.60 14.61
N PRO A 193 -11.87 -33.66 14.06
CA PRO A 193 -12.34 -33.73 12.66
C PRO A 193 -11.18 -33.82 11.66
N THR A 194 -11.28 -34.68 10.65
CA THR A 194 -10.33 -34.72 9.52
C THR A 194 -10.95 -34.04 8.30
N THR A 195 -10.17 -33.27 7.56
CA THR A 195 -10.53 -32.82 6.22
C THR A 195 -10.38 -34.01 5.26
N LEU A 196 -11.40 -34.24 4.42
CA LEU A 196 -11.41 -35.29 3.38
C LEU A 196 -10.42 -34.97 2.26
#